data_AF-A0A3D8JAP3-F1
#
_entry.id   AF-A0A3D8JAP3-F1
#
_cell.length_a   1.000
_cell.length_b   1.000
_cell.length_c   1.000
_cell.angle_alpha   90.00
_cell.angle_beta   90.00
_cell.angle_gamma   90.00
#
_symmetry.space_group_name_H-M   'P 1'
#
loop_
_entity.id
_entity.type
_entity.pdbx_description
1 polymer ?
#
loop_
_entity_poly.entity_id
_entity_poly.type
_entity_poly.pdbx_seq_one_letter_code
_entity_poly.pdbx_strand_id
1 'polypeptide(L)'
;MLSKDILVYRKIRYELRAYMCYLFTQNIQNYMPSTNLKNVLNGIEKIKDEIEAFDAIYILDATGNEISANGIACTENFSDRAFYYEAVREGKCIITNPYPTSNSGKLVVTASYPVYNQNHELIYVVCIDLALKTAISISAPSKFSNFCANISIGIYGLLSVCLTLVCLLLFCKGAFSFYIALGHFKNFDIDEIFKAIIQLTLALAIFDLVKAIFESEVLGKNTENNAQTLQQTMVRFLGSIIIALAIESLMLVFKFAISEPDKILYAVYLIGGVSTLLVGLSIYVKFAYKKENQGN
;
A
#
# COMPACT_ATOMS: atom_id res chain seq x y z
N MET A 1 20.09 4.00 -2.31
CA MET A 1 18.88 4.02 -1.45
C MET A 1 18.16 5.33 -1.69
N LEU A 2 16.89 5.29 -2.12
CA LEU A 2 16.05 6.50 -2.21
C LEU A 2 15.76 7.01 -0.78
N SER A 3 15.80 8.32 -0.55
CA SER A 3 15.45 8.89 0.75
C SER A 3 14.01 8.53 1.13
N LYS A 4 13.75 8.27 2.42
CA LYS A 4 12.42 7.94 2.97
C LYS A 4 11.35 8.95 2.52
N ASP A 5 11.71 10.22 2.47
CA ASP A 5 10.80 11.31 2.08
C ASP A 5 10.37 11.21 0.60
N ILE A 6 11.25 10.76 -0.29
CA ILE A 6 10.93 10.58 -1.72
C ILE A 6 9.95 9.41 -1.90
N LEU A 7 10.11 8.34 -1.10
CA LEU A 7 9.17 7.21 -1.10
C LEU A 7 7.79 7.60 -0.57
N VAL A 8 7.74 8.44 0.47
CA VAL A 8 6.49 8.99 1.00
C VAL A 8 5.83 9.88 -0.05
N TYR A 9 6.59 10.80 -0.65
CA TYR A 9 6.10 11.68 -1.72
C TYR A 9 5.49 10.89 -2.89
N ARG A 10 6.14 9.81 -3.34
CA ARG A 10 5.64 8.96 -4.42
C ARG A 10 4.22 8.43 -4.14
N LYS A 11 3.87 8.17 -2.88
CA LYS A 11 2.54 7.69 -2.48
C LYS A 11 1.48 8.80 -2.49
N ILE A 12 1.83 9.99 -2.02
CA ILE A 12 0.90 11.13 -1.88
C ILE A 12 0.84 12.04 -3.12
N ARG A 13 1.72 11.85 -4.11
CA ARG A 13 1.85 12.72 -5.29
C ARG A 13 0.52 13.01 -5.98
N TYR A 14 -0.34 12.00 -6.10
CA TYR A 14 -1.64 12.15 -6.75
C TYR A 14 -2.62 13.02 -5.95
N GLU A 15 -2.65 12.86 -4.63
CA GLU A 15 -3.47 13.66 -3.73
C GLU A 15 -3.00 15.12 -3.73
N LEU A 16 -1.68 15.33 -3.67
CA LEU A 16 -1.09 16.65 -3.76
C LEU A 16 -1.39 17.32 -5.10
N ARG A 17 -1.27 16.58 -6.22
CA ARG A 17 -1.63 17.10 -7.55
C ARG A 17 -3.10 17.52 -7.61
N ALA A 18 -4.01 16.70 -7.06
CA ALA A 18 -5.43 17.01 -7.05
C ALA A 18 -5.71 18.27 -6.23
N TYR A 19 -5.08 18.40 -5.06
CA TYR A 19 -5.19 19.59 -4.22
C TYR A 19 -4.65 20.85 -4.90
N MET A 20 -3.45 20.79 -5.50
CA MET A 20 -2.90 21.92 -6.25
C MET A 20 -3.77 22.29 -7.46
N CYS A 21 -4.27 21.30 -8.20
CA CYS A 21 -5.17 21.53 -9.32
C CYS A 21 -6.47 22.21 -8.87
N TYR A 22 -7.02 21.82 -7.71
CA TYR A 22 -8.18 22.46 -7.12
C TYR A 22 -7.91 23.94 -6.81
N LEU A 23 -6.80 24.25 -6.13
CA LEU A 23 -6.43 25.64 -5.80
C LEU A 23 -6.24 26.50 -7.04
N PHE A 24 -5.54 25.99 -8.04
CA PHE A 24 -5.34 26.70 -9.31
C PHE A 24 -6.67 26.97 -10.00
N THR A 25 -7.52 25.95 -10.14
CA THR A 25 -8.79 26.08 -10.89
C THR A 25 -9.77 27.00 -10.17
N GLN A 26 -9.76 27.01 -8.83
CA GLN A 26 -10.61 27.88 -8.02
C GLN A 26 -10.20 29.35 -8.12
N ASN A 27 -8.90 29.65 -8.18
CA ASN A 27 -8.39 31.02 -8.11
C ASN A 27 -7.97 31.60 -9.47
N ILE A 28 -7.65 30.76 -10.45
CA ILE A 28 -7.16 31.14 -11.79
C ILE A 28 -8.06 30.52 -12.84
N GLN A 29 -9.00 31.33 -13.34
CA GLN A 29 -9.96 30.90 -14.35
C GLN A 29 -9.31 30.80 -15.73
N ASN A 30 -9.56 29.68 -16.41
CA ASN A 30 -9.04 29.38 -17.74
C ASN A 30 -10.07 29.75 -18.83
N TYR A 31 -9.62 29.97 -20.06
CA TYR A 31 -10.49 30.25 -21.23
C TYR A 31 -11.33 31.53 -21.12
N MET A 32 -10.79 32.57 -20.46
CA MET A 32 -11.48 33.86 -20.34
C MET A 32 -11.26 34.77 -21.57
N PRO A 33 -12.22 35.66 -21.90
CA PRO A 33 -12.13 36.54 -23.07
C PRO A 33 -10.99 37.57 -23.01
N SER A 34 -10.62 37.99 -21.80
CA SER A 34 -9.52 38.91 -21.52
C SER A 34 -8.68 38.38 -20.34
N THR A 35 -7.98 37.28 -20.56
CA THR A 35 -7.00 36.77 -19.59
C THR A 35 -5.86 37.78 -19.46
N ASN A 36 -5.95 38.63 -18.44
CA ASN A 36 -4.96 39.66 -18.14
C ASN A 36 -4.03 39.18 -17.03
N LEU A 37 -2.73 39.49 -17.12
CA LEU A 37 -1.72 39.19 -16.11
C LEU A 37 -2.18 39.58 -14.70
N LYS A 38 -2.89 40.71 -14.57
CA LYS A 38 -3.45 41.18 -13.30
C LYS A 38 -4.42 40.19 -12.64
N ASN A 39 -5.23 39.48 -13.42
CA ASN A 39 -6.17 38.49 -12.88
C ASN A 39 -5.42 37.26 -12.37
N VAL A 40 -4.38 36.83 -13.09
CA VAL A 40 -3.52 35.72 -12.68
C VAL A 40 -2.76 36.08 -11.40
N LEU A 41 -2.20 37.28 -11.31
CA LEU A 41 -1.53 37.79 -10.11
C LEU A 41 -2.48 37.84 -8.90
N ASN A 42 -3.70 38.36 -9.06
CA ASN A 42 -4.71 38.35 -8.00
C ASN A 42 -5.09 36.92 -7.56
N GLY A 43 -5.16 35.97 -8.50
CA GLY A 43 -5.40 34.56 -8.20
C GLY A 43 -4.26 33.94 -7.39
N ILE A 44 -3.02 34.28 -7.72
CA ILE A 44 -1.83 33.85 -6.99
C ILE A 44 -1.80 34.43 -5.58
N GLU A 45 -2.16 35.71 -5.39
CA GLU A 45 -2.26 36.32 -4.06
C GLU A 45 -3.26 35.57 -3.17
N LYS A 46 -4.44 35.23 -3.69
CA LYS A 46 -5.43 34.42 -2.96
C LYS A 46 -4.89 33.04 -2.58
N ILE A 47 -4.19 32.36 -3.50
CA ILE A 47 -3.56 31.06 -3.22
C ILE A 47 -2.52 31.20 -2.11
N LYS A 48 -1.72 32.28 -2.16
CA LYS A 48 -0.69 32.58 -1.14
C LYS A 48 -1.30 32.84 0.24
N ASP A 49 -2.43 33.54 0.30
CA ASP A 49 -3.14 33.79 1.56
C ASP A 49 -3.78 32.52 2.15
N GLU A 50 -4.19 31.57 1.29
CA GLU A 50 -4.76 30.29 1.72
C GLU A 50 -3.69 29.32 2.25
N ILE A 51 -2.44 29.42 1.76
CA ILE A 51 -1.35 28.49 2.06
C ILE A 51 -0.04 29.25 2.27
N GLU A 52 0.37 29.38 3.54
CA GLU A 52 1.65 30.00 3.96
C GLU A 52 2.90 29.13 3.66
N ALA A 53 2.84 28.28 2.64
CA ALA A 53 3.70 27.10 2.53
C ALA A 53 4.50 27.03 1.22
N PHE A 54 4.47 28.07 0.39
CA PHE A 54 5.18 28.12 -0.89
C PHE A 54 6.60 28.68 -0.71
N ASP A 55 7.58 28.02 -1.34
CA ASP A 55 8.98 28.47 -1.33
C ASP A 55 9.18 29.57 -2.38
N ALA A 56 8.58 29.40 -3.57
CA ALA A 56 8.56 30.39 -4.63
C ALA A 56 7.31 30.25 -5.52
N ILE A 57 6.85 31.36 -6.09
CA ILE A 57 5.79 31.39 -7.11
C ILE A 57 6.27 32.27 -8.26
N TYR A 58 6.17 31.77 -9.48
CA TYR A 58 6.59 32.48 -10.69
C TYR A 58 5.61 32.21 -11.84
N ILE A 59 5.51 33.18 -12.75
CA ILE A 59 4.67 33.11 -13.94
C ILE A 59 5.61 33.08 -15.14
N LEU A 60 5.39 32.12 -16.03
CA LEU A 60 6.12 32.00 -17.28
C LEU A 60 5.23 32.40 -18.45
N ASP A 61 5.81 33.02 -19.48
CA ASP A 61 5.13 33.29 -20.74
C ASP A 61 5.00 32.00 -21.60
N ALA A 62 4.32 32.12 -22.74
CA ALA A 62 4.14 31.03 -23.70
C ALA A 62 5.46 30.51 -24.34
N THR A 63 6.59 31.18 -24.07
CA THR A 63 7.92 30.78 -24.53
C THR A 63 8.86 30.34 -23.38
N GLY A 64 8.37 30.34 -22.15
CA GLY A 64 9.10 29.91 -20.95
C GLY A 64 9.91 31.01 -20.25
N ASN A 65 9.78 32.29 -20.61
CA ASN A 65 10.45 33.38 -19.89
C ASN A 65 9.63 33.81 -18.67
N GLU A 66 10.31 34.17 -17.59
CA GLU A 66 9.65 34.66 -16.37
C GLU A 66 9.08 36.07 -16.54
N ILE A 67 7.84 36.25 -16.08
CA ILE A 67 7.12 37.53 -16.07
C ILE A 67 7.00 38.02 -14.63
N SER A 68 7.53 39.21 -14.37
CA SER A 68 7.33 39.92 -13.11
C SER A 68 6.08 40.81 -13.16
N ALA A 69 5.64 41.32 -12.01
CA ALA A 69 4.51 42.25 -11.89
C ALA A 69 4.64 43.52 -12.77
N ASN A 70 5.87 43.90 -13.15
CA ASN A 70 6.16 45.09 -13.96
C ASN A 70 6.48 44.78 -15.43
N GLY A 71 6.34 43.52 -15.88
CA GLY A 71 6.68 43.07 -17.24
C GLY A 71 7.67 41.90 -17.24
N ILE A 72 8.18 41.54 -18.43
CA ILE A 72 9.10 40.41 -18.60
C ILE A 72 10.39 40.70 -17.82
N ALA A 73 10.65 39.91 -16.78
CA ALA A 73 11.91 39.93 -16.07
C ALA A 73 12.84 38.94 -16.79
N CYS A 74 13.42 39.37 -17.91
CA CYS A 74 14.34 38.55 -18.68
C CYS A 74 15.63 38.28 -17.88
N THR A 75 15.63 37.24 -17.05
CA THR A 75 16.86 36.72 -16.41
C THR A 75 17.17 35.29 -16.83
N GLU A 76 16.18 34.40 -16.94
CA GLU A 76 16.36 33.01 -17.38
C GLU A 76 15.14 32.50 -18.17
N ASN A 77 15.36 31.56 -19.11
CA ASN A 77 14.31 30.86 -19.85
C ASN A 77 14.18 29.43 -19.30
N PHE A 78 12.96 29.01 -18.98
CA PHE A 78 12.65 27.72 -18.35
C PHE A 78 11.95 26.72 -19.29
N SER A 79 11.99 26.94 -20.61
CA SER A 79 11.29 26.09 -21.58
C SER A 79 11.76 24.63 -21.62
N ASP A 80 13.01 24.38 -21.24
CA ASP A 80 13.64 23.06 -21.16
C ASP A 80 13.33 22.31 -19.85
N ARG A 81 12.74 23.00 -18.86
CA ARG A 81 12.48 22.43 -17.54
C ARG A 81 11.23 21.56 -17.54
N ALA A 82 11.29 20.45 -16.81
CA ALA A 82 10.20 19.47 -16.69
C ALA A 82 8.87 20.09 -16.26
N PHE A 83 8.88 21.01 -15.29
CA PHE A 83 7.67 21.68 -14.84
C PHE A 83 6.99 22.53 -15.93
N TYR A 84 7.73 22.98 -16.94
CA TYR A 84 7.19 23.75 -18.05
C TYR A 84 6.72 22.83 -19.19
N TYR A 85 7.63 22.07 -19.80
CA TYR A 85 7.30 21.32 -21.01
C TYR A 85 6.26 20.22 -20.75
N GLU A 86 6.25 19.61 -19.56
CA GLU A 86 5.24 18.61 -19.21
C GLU A 86 3.86 19.25 -19.03
N ALA A 87 3.78 20.44 -18.42
CA ALA A 87 2.53 21.17 -18.23
C ALA A 87 1.91 21.57 -19.58
N VAL A 88 2.74 22.09 -20.48
CA VAL A 88 2.33 22.50 -21.83
C VAL A 88 1.90 21.29 -22.66
N ARG A 89 2.69 20.20 -22.65
CA ARG A 89 2.38 18.97 -23.39
C ARG A 89 1.10 18.30 -22.91
N GLU A 90 0.89 18.24 -21.60
CA GLU A 90 -0.26 17.57 -20.99
C GLU A 90 -1.54 18.43 -21.00
N GLY A 91 -1.42 19.75 -21.19
CA GLY A 91 -2.54 20.68 -21.25
C GLY A 91 -3.31 20.85 -19.94
N LYS A 92 -2.76 20.42 -18.81
CA LYS A 92 -3.45 20.37 -17.50
C LYS A 92 -2.47 20.60 -16.35
N CYS A 93 -3.00 20.77 -15.14
CA CYS A 93 -2.17 20.85 -13.94
C CYS A 93 -1.30 19.59 -13.78
N ILE A 94 -0.02 19.80 -13.53
CA ILE A 94 0.96 18.75 -13.23
C ILE A 94 1.69 19.03 -11.93
N ILE A 95 2.36 18.01 -11.42
CA ILE A 95 3.35 18.15 -10.35
C ILE A 95 4.60 17.35 -10.70
N THR A 96 5.78 17.95 -10.57
CA THR A 96 7.05 17.28 -10.93
C THR A 96 7.48 16.24 -9.92
N ASN A 97 8.46 15.41 -10.29
CA ASN A 97 9.21 14.64 -9.29
C ASN A 97 10.12 15.57 -8.48
N PRO A 98 10.51 15.21 -7.23
CA PRO A 98 11.37 16.04 -6.42
C PRO A 98 12.72 16.30 -7.11
N TYR A 99 13.13 17.57 -7.20
CA TYR A 99 14.39 17.99 -7.79
C TYR A 99 15.05 19.09 -6.95
N PRO A 100 16.38 19.22 -6.96
CA PRO A 100 17.06 20.29 -6.26
C PRO A 100 16.88 21.62 -7.00
N THR A 101 16.54 22.70 -6.29
CA THR A 101 16.51 24.04 -6.88
C THR A 101 17.91 24.54 -7.20
N SER A 102 18.04 25.33 -8.26
CA SER A 102 19.32 25.96 -8.66
C SER A 102 19.86 26.90 -7.58
N ASN A 103 18.99 27.58 -6.83
CA ASN A 103 19.39 28.66 -5.92
C ASN A 103 19.71 28.18 -4.51
N SER A 104 18.94 27.22 -3.96
CA SER A 104 19.09 26.78 -2.56
C SER A 104 19.59 25.35 -2.42
N GLY A 105 19.60 24.56 -3.50
CA GLY A 105 19.94 23.14 -3.47
C GLY A 105 18.97 22.27 -2.67
N LYS A 106 17.87 22.85 -2.17
CA LYS A 106 16.83 22.14 -1.44
C LYS A 106 15.95 21.37 -2.41
N LEU A 107 15.50 20.18 -1.98
CA LEU A 107 14.55 19.39 -2.75
C LEU A 107 13.17 20.05 -2.72
N VAL A 108 12.69 20.41 -3.91
CA VAL A 108 11.35 20.95 -4.12
C VAL A 108 10.59 20.09 -5.11
N VAL A 109 9.28 20.26 -5.11
CA VAL A 109 8.36 19.78 -6.16
C VAL A 109 7.60 20.97 -6.67
N THR A 110 7.38 21.03 -7.97
CA THR A 110 6.75 22.19 -8.60
C THR A 110 5.40 21.78 -9.15
N ALA A 111 4.38 22.50 -8.73
CA ALA A 111 3.06 22.39 -9.31
C ALA A 111 2.92 23.44 -10.41
N SER A 112 2.55 23.01 -11.61
CA SER A 112 2.46 23.88 -12.77
C SER A 112 1.08 23.82 -13.39
N TYR A 113 0.54 24.99 -13.74
CA TYR A 113 -0.78 25.16 -14.28
C TYR A 113 -0.74 26.02 -15.56
N PRO A 114 -1.01 25.44 -16.74
CA PRO A 114 -1.07 26.18 -17.99
C PRO A 114 -2.39 26.95 -18.12
N VAL A 115 -2.30 28.22 -18.47
CA VAL A 115 -3.42 29.15 -18.65
C VAL A 115 -3.55 29.51 -20.13
N TYR A 116 -4.74 29.27 -20.67
CA TYR A 116 -5.12 29.47 -22.06
C TYR A 116 -6.13 30.61 -22.20
N ASN A 117 -6.16 31.23 -23.38
CA ASN A 117 -7.22 32.14 -23.78
C ASN A 117 -8.46 31.39 -24.29
N GLN A 118 -9.52 32.13 -24.62
CA GLN A 118 -10.72 31.61 -25.27
C GLN A 118 -10.47 30.89 -26.62
N ASN A 119 -9.35 31.16 -27.29
CA ASN A 119 -8.95 30.53 -28.55
C ASN A 119 -8.10 29.26 -28.34
N HIS A 120 -7.96 28.79 -27.09
CA HIS A 120 -7.08 27.67 -26.71
C HIS A 120 -5.58 27.93 -26.94
N GLU A 121 -5.15 29.19 -27.02
CA GLU A 121 -3.75 29.56 -27.11
C GLU A 121 -3.15 29.72 -25.71
N LEU A 122 -1.98 29.13 -25.48
CA LEU A 122 -1.25 29.25 -24.23
C LEU A 122 -0.80 30.71 -24.03
N ILE A 123 -1.14 31.30 -22.88
CA ILE A 123 -0.71 32.65 -22.53
C ILE A 123 0.37 32.60 -21.45
N TYR A 124 0.08 31.86 -20.38
CA TYR A 124 0.93 31.80 -19.20
C TYR A 124 1.03 30.36 -18.67
N VAL A 125 2.12 30.06 -17.98
CA VAL A 125 2.25 28.89 -17.13
C VAL A 125 2.57 29.36 -15.72
N VAL A 126 1.67 29.09 -14.78
CA VAL A 126 1.86 29.45 -13.37
C VAL A 126 2.56 28.28 -12.67
N CYS A 127 3.67 28.57 -12.00
CA CYS A 127 4.47 27.58 -11.31
C CYS A 127 4.59 27.93 -9.83
N ILE A 128 4.42 26.92 -8.98
CA ILE A 128 4.53 27.03 -7.52
C ILE A 128 5.51 25.97 -7.03
N ASP A 129 6.59 26.41 -6.41
CA ASP A 129 7.58 25.54 -5.77
C ASP A 129 7.19 25.25 -4.32
N LEU A 130 7.12 23.96 -3.99
CA LEU A 130 6.85 23.44 -2.66
C LEU A 130 8.08 22.70 -2.17
N ALA A 131 8.60 23.07 -1.00
CA ALA A 131 9.62 22.26 -0.34
C ALA A 131 9.09 20.83 -0.11
N LEU A 132 9.93 19.81 -0.34
CA LEU A 132 9.50 18.40 -0.25
C LEU A 132 8.82 18.07 1.09
N LYS A 133 9.34 18.61 2.19
CA LYS A 133 8.74 18.43 3.53
C LYS A 133 7.33 19.02 3.62
N THR A 134 7.13 20.19 3.03
CA THR A 134 5.85 20.89 3.02
C THR A 134 4.84 20.20 2.12
N ALA A 135 5.27 19.77 0.93
CA ALA A 135 4.47 18.93 0.04
C ALA A 135 3.98 17.66 0.74
N ILE A 136 4.82 17.05 1.59
CA ILE A 136 4.44 15.90 2.41
C ILE A 136 3.43 16.27 3.49
N SER A 137 3.59 17.40 4.19
CA SER A 137 2.66 17.78 5.27
C SER A 137 1.29 18.24 4.79
N ILE A 138 1.20 18.87 3.61
CA ILE A 138 -0.07 19.38 3.05
C ILE A 138 -1.00 18.23 2.65
N SER A 139 -0.44 17.18 2.05
CA SER A 139 -1.21 16.01 1.62
C SER A 139 -1.15 14.85 2.61
N ALA A 140 -0.45 15.00 3.74
CA ALA A 140 -0.46 13.96 4.76
C ALA A 140 -1.88 13.83 5.32
N PRO A 141 -2.41 12.60 5.44
CA PRO A 141 -3.70 12.37 6.05
C PRO A 141 -3.72 12.93 7.48
N SER A 142 -4.91 13.35 7.91
CA SER A 142 -5.14 13.97 9.22
C SER A 142 -4.42 13.22 10.34
N LYS A 143 -3.89 13.95 11.34
CA LYS A 143 -3.14 13.37 12.48
C LYS A 143 -3.86 12.18 13.14
N PHE A 144 -5.20 12.15 13.06
CA PHE A 144 -6.04 11.06 13.56
C PHE A 144 -5.87 9.75 12.77
N SER A 145 -5.69 9.80 11.45
CA SER A 145 -5.44 8.61 10.63
C SER A 145 -4.13 7.91 11.03
N ASN A 146 -3.07 8.68 11.25
CA ASN A 146 -1.79 8.15 11.72
C ASN A 146 -1.89 7.55 13.13
N PHE A 147 -2.73 8.13 13.99
CA PHE A 147 -3.00 7.61 15.33
C PHE A 147 -3.75 6.28 15.29
N CYS A 148 -4.83 6.18 14.50
CA CYS A 148 -5.58 4.94 14.31
C CYS A 148 -4.70 3.83 13.71
N ALA A 149 -3.86 4.16 12.73
CA ALA A 149 -2.92 3.21 12.13
C ALA A 149 -1.92 2.67 13.17
N ASN A 150 -1.33 3.53 13.98
CA ASN A 150 -0.39 3.12 15.03
C ASN A 150 -1.06 2.26 16.11
N ILE A 151 -2.30 2.57 16.51
CA ILE A 151 -3.07 1.74 17.42
C ILE A 151 -3.34 0.36 16.81
N SER A 152 -3.76 0.32 15.55
CA SER A 152 -4.05 -0.92 14.84
C SER A 152 -2.83 -1.84 14.80
N ILE A 153 -1.65 -1.30 14.46
CA ILE A 153 -0.37 -2.02 14.50
C ILE A 153 -0.10 -2.59 15.90
N GLY A 154 -0.35 -1.80 16.96
CA GLY A 154 -0.19 -2.25 18.34
C GLY A 154 -1.11 -3.41 18.71
N ILE A 155 -2.38 -3.36 18.30
CA ILE A 155 -3.38 -4.42 18.55
C ILE A 155 -2.99 -5.71 17.82
N TYR A 156 -2.64 -5.64 16.53
CA TYR A 156 -2.21 -6.81 15.76
C TYR A 156 -0.90 -7.41 16.28
N GLY A 157 0.01 -6.57 16.78
CA GLY A 157 1.22 -7.01 17.48
C GLY A 157 0.91 -7.80 18.75
N LEU A 158 0.02 -7.28 19.61
CA LEU A 158 -0.40 -7.96 20.83
C LEU A 158 -1.10 -9.30 20.53
N LEU A 159 -1.99 -9.31 19.54
CA LEU A 159 -2.68 -10.53 19.09
C LEU A 159 -1.68 -11.60 18.63
N SER A 160 -0.66 -11.19 17.85
CA SER A 160 0.38 -12.10 17.36
C SER A 160 1.18 -12.70 18.50
N VAL A 161 1.49 -11.92 19.55
CA VAL A 161 2.16 -12.42 20.76
C VAL A 161 1.30 -13.45 21.51
N CYS A 162 0.01 -13.16 21.70
CA CYS A 162 -0.91 -14.10 22.35
C CYS A 162 -1.04 -15.41 21.58
N LEU A 163 -1.20 -15.36 20.25
CA LEU A 163 -1.27 -16.55 19.40
C LEU A 163 0.05 -17.32 19.38
N THR A 164 1.20 -16.63 19.44
CA THR A 164 2.52 -17.28 19.59
C THR A 164 2.60 -18.08 20.88
N LEU A 165 2.09 -17.53 21.98
CA LEU A 165 2.07 -18.22 23.26
C LEU A 165 1.18 -19.48 23.20
N VAL A 166 0.00 -19.39 22.57
CA VAL A 166 -0.89 -20.54 22.35
C VAL A 166 -0.19 -21.61 21.49
N CYS A 167 0.48 -21.21 20.42
CA CYS A 167 1.26 -22.11 19.56
C CYS A 167 2.34 -22.84 20.37
N LEU A 168 3.09 -22.12 21.20
CA LEU A 168 4.15 -22.69 22.03
C LEU A 168 3.58 -23.69 23.05
N LEU A 169 2.45 -23.37 23.70
CA LEU A 169 1.78 -24.29 24.62
C LEU A 169 1.32 -25.59 23.93
N LEU A 170 0.71 -25.48 22.75
CA LEU A 170 0.28 -26.65 21.96
C LEU A 170 1.48 -27.50 21.51
N PHE A 171 2.56 -26.86 21.08
CA PHE A 171 3.80 -27.54 20.72
C PHE A 171 4.41 -28.29 21.91
N CYS A 172 4.56 -27.63 23.06
CA CYS A 172 5.08 -28.27 24.27
C CYS A 172 4.21 -29.45 24.72
N LYS A 173 2.87 -29.29 24.68
CA LYS A 173 1.94 -30.36 25.03
C LYS A 173 2.04 -31.55 24.07
N GLY A 174 2.09 -31.28 22.76
CA GLY A 174 2.24 -32.31 21.73
C GLY A 174 3.58 -33.05 21.83
N ALA A 175 4.67 -32.31 22.03
CA ALA A 175 6.00 -32.89 22.22
C ALA A 175 6.09 -33.74 23.50
N PHE A 176 5.48 -33.29 24.60
CA PHE A 176 5.44 -34.04 25.84
C PHE A 176 4.59 -35.33 25.71
N SER A 177 3.43 -35.25 25.05
CA SER A 177 2.60 -36.42 24.75
C SER A 177 3.36 -37.45 23.91
N PHE A 178 4.14 -36.98 22.92
CA PHE A 178 5.00 -37.85 22.11
C PHE A 178 6.13 -38.49 22.92
N TYR A 179 6.75 -37.73 23.83
CA TYR A 179 7.80 -38.23 24.71
C TYR A 179 7.31 -39.33 25.65
N ILE A 180 6.11 -39.16 26.23
CA ILE A 180 5.48 -40.20 27.08
C ILE A 180 5.18 -41.46 26.26
N ALA A 181 4.62 -41.31 25.06
CA ALA A 181 4.30 -42.43 24.18
C ALA A 181 5.57 -43.25 23.83
N LEU A 182 6.72 -42.59 23.65
CA LEU A 182 8.01 -43.26 23.47
C LEU A 182 8.52 -43.98 24.74
N GLY A 183 8.15 -43.51 25.94
CA GLY A 183 8.55 -44.16 27.21
C GLY A 183 7.79 -45.47 27.48
N HIS A 184 6.57 -45.62 26.96
CA HIS A 184 5.67 -46.75 27.22
C HIS A 184 5.58 -47.76 26.05
N PHE A 185 6.69 -48.06 25.36
CA PHE A 185 6.74 -49.01 24.22
C PHE A 185 6.07 -50.37 24.45
N LYS A 186 5.90 -50.82 25.70
CA LYS A 186 5.30 -52.12 26.04
C LYS A 186 3.76 -52.13 26.03
N ASN A 187 3.10 -50.97 26.20
CA ASN A 187 1.65 -50.77 26.11
C ASN A 187 1.37 -49.63 25.13
N PHE A 188 1.58 -49.90 23.84
CA PHE A 188 1.46 -48.92 22.77
C PHE A 188 -0.02 -48.51 22.57
N ASP A 189 -0.44 -47.39 23.17
CA ASP A 189 -1.75 -46.81 22.92
C ASP A 189 -1.68 -45.83 21.73
N ILE A 190 -2.33 -46.21 20.63
CA ILE A 190 -2.33 -45.46 19.37
C ILE A 190 -3.01 -44.09 19.56
N ASP A 191 -3.95 -43.98 20.51
CA ASP A 191 -4.66 -42.73 20.77
C ASP A 191 -3.74 -41.61 21.31
N GLU A 192 -2.67 -41.94 22.03
CA GLU A 192 -1.71 -40.95 22.54
C GLU A 192 -0.89 -40.33 21.41
N ILE A 193 -0.51 -41.14 20.42
CA ILE A 193 0.23 -40.68 19.24
C ILE A 193 -0.67 -39.81 18.37
N PHE A 194 -1.94 -40.19 18.17
CA PHE A 194 -2.90 -39.36 17.44
C PHE A 194 -3.11 -38.01 18.12
N LYS A 195 -3.28 -37.98 19.45
CA LYS A 195 -3.41 -36.71 20.20
C LYS A 195 -2.18 -35.82 20.03
N ALA A 196 -0.97 -36.41 20.06
CA ALA A 196 0.27 -35.67 19.84
C ALA A 196 0.35 -35.08 18.42
N ILE A 197 0.01 -35.86 17.39
CA ILE A 197 -0.01 -35.41 15.99
C ILE A 197 -0.99 -34.25 15.82
N ILE A 198 -2.23 -34.37 16.32
CA ILE A 198 -3.24 -33.30 16.23
C ILE A 198 -2.72 -32.00 16.86
N GLN A 199 -2.13 -32.09 18.06
CA GLN A 199 -1.63 -30.91 18.77
C GLN A 199 -0.46 -30.25 18.02
N LEU A 200 0.46 -31.03 17.45
CA LEU A 200 1.58 -30.53 16.66
C LEU A 200 1.13 -29.92 15.32
N THR A 201 0.18 -30.55 14.63
CA THR A 201 -0.39 -30.03 13.38
C THR A 201 -1.14 -28.72 13.61
N LEU A 202 -1.93 -28.63 14.69
CA LEU A 202 -2.61 -27.40 15.09
C LEU A 202 -1.61 -26.29 15.44
N ALA A 203 -0.53 -26.61 16.16
CA ALA A 203 0.53 -25.66 16.48
C ALA A 203 1.19 -25.10 15.21
N LEU A 204 1.53 -25.95 14.24
CA LEU A 204 2.11 -25.53 12.96
C LEU A 204 1.18 -24.59 12.19
N ALA A 205 -0.12 -24.93 12.11
CA ALA A 205 -1.11 -24.08 11.44
C ALA A 205 -1.24 -22.69 12.10
N ILE A 206 -1.23 -22.63 13.44
CA ILE A 206 -1.27 -21.36 14.18
C ILE A 206 0.03 -20.57 14.00
N PHE A 207 1.18 -21.24 13.96
CA PHE A 207 2.46 -20.57 13.73
C PHE A 207 2.49 -19.85 12.37
N ASP A 208 2.02 -20.51 11.31
CA ASP A 208 1.93 -19.91 9.98
C ASP A 208 0.96 -18.72 9.95
N LEU A 209 -0.15 -18.79 10.69
CA LEU A 209 -1.08 -17.67 10.87
C LEU A 209 -0.41 -16.46 11.55
N VAL A 210 0.28 -16.70 12.67
CA VAL A 210 1.00 -15.67 13.42
C VAL A 210 2.01 -14.98 12.52
N LYS A 211 2.81 -15.77 11.80
CA LYS A 211 3.82 -15.24 10.87
C LYS A 211 3.16 -14.39 9.79
N ALA A 212 2.06 -14.85 9.20
CA ALA A 212 1.32 -14.11 8.19
C ALA A 212 0.80 -12.76 8.71
N ILE A 213 0.12 -12.74 9.87
CA ILE A 213 -0.41 -11.51 10.49
C ILE A 213 0.72 -10.55 10.86
N PHE A 214 1.80 -11.06 11.45
CA PHE A 214 2.91 -10.24 11.90
C PHE A 214 3.67 -9.62 10.72
N GLU A 215 3.89 -10.37 9.64
CA GLU A 215 4.52 -9.85 8.41
C GLU A 215 3.62 -8.84 7.68
N SER A 216 2.31 -9.06 7.63
CA SER A 216 1.37 -8.20 6.89
C SER A 216 1.05 -6.90 7.63
N GLU A 217 0.73 -6.97 8.92
CA GLU A 217 0.21 -5.84 9.70
C GLU A 217 1.30 -5.12 10.50
N VAL A 218 2.31 -5.84 11.02
CA VAL A 218 3.28 -5.25 11.96
C VAL A 218 4.58 -4.82 11.27
N LEU A 219 5.17 -5.68 10.43
CA LEU A 219 6.44 -5.36 9.75
C LEU A 219 6.28 -4.41 8.57
N GLY A 220 5.06 -4.26 8.04
CA GLY A 220 4.79 -3.35 6.93
C GLY A 220 5.64 -3.63 5.69
N LYS A 221 6.06 -4.88 5.47
CA LYS A 221 6.92 -5.32 4.35
C LYS A 221 6.17 -5.34 3.01
N ASN A 222 5.42 -4.27 2.71
CA ASN A 222 4.54 -4.11 1.55
C ASN A 222 4.66 -2.69 0.97
N THR A 223 5.86 -2.27 0.57
CA THR A 223 6.04 -0.93 -0.04
C THR A 223 5.99 -0.91 -1.57
N GLU A 224 6.04 -2.05 -2.28
CA GLU A 224 6.09 -2.00 -3.75
C GLU A 224 4.99 -2.70 -4.54
N ASN A 225 4.20 -3.65 -4.00
CA ASN A 225 3.02 -4.19 -4.70
C ASN A 225 1.91 -4.65 -3.72
N ASN A 226 1.18 -3.68 -3.17
CA ASN A 226 0.20 -3.87 -2.07
C ASN A 226 -0.87 -4.96 -2.34
N ALA A 227 -1.29 -5.15 -3.60
CA ALA A 227 -2.28 -6.16 -3.94
C ALA A 227 -1.68 -7.57 -4.10
N GLN A 228 -0.49 -7.67 -4.71
CA GLN A 228 0.14 -8.95 -5.02
C GLN A 228 0.67 -9.64 -3.75
N THR A 229 1.35 -8.88 -2.89
CA THR A 229 1.91 -9.44 -1.65
C THR A 229 0.81 -9.84 -0.68
N LEU A 230 -0.29 -9.07 -0.61
CA LEU A 230 -1.44 -9.39 0.22
C LEU A 230 -2.15 -10.68 -0.25
N GLN A 231 -2.36 -10.82 -1.56
CA GLN A 231 -2.94 -12.04 -2.14
C GLN A 231 -2.04 -13.26 -1.91
N GLN A 232 -0.72 -13.13 -2.08
CA GLN A 232 0.23 -14.22 -1.85
C GLN A 232 0.27 -14.66 -0.38
N THR A 233 0.22 -13.72 0.57
CA THR A 233 0.18 -14.04 2.01
C THR A 233 -1.10 -14.78 2.38
N MET A 234 -2.26 -14.34 1.86
CA MET A 234 -3.54 -15.01 2.09
C MET A 234 -3.55 -16.45 1.52
N VAL A 235 -3.01 -16.66 0.32
CA VAL A 235 -2.92 -17.99 -0.31
C VAL A 235 -2.02 -18.92 0.49
N ARG A 236 -0.87 -18.45 0.98
CA ARG A 236 0.03 -19.26 1.82
C ARG A 236 -0.63 -19.65 3.13
N PHE A 237 -1.34 -18.71 3.76
CA PHE A 237 -2.07 -18.97 5.01
C PHE A 237 -3.22 -19.97 4.82
N LEU A 238 -4.07 -19.78 3.81
CA LEU A 238 -5.15 -20.73 3.55
C LEU A 238 -4.60 -22.11 3.15
N GLY A 239 -3.48 -22.12 2.41
CA GLY A 239 -2.76 -23.34 2.04
C GLY A 239 -2.30 -24.14 3.26
N SER A 240 -1.71 -23.50 4.28
CA SER A 240 -1.27 -24.21 5.49
C SER A 240 -2.45 -24.80 6.28
N ILE A 241 -3.58 -24.10 6.37
CA ILE A 241 -4.80 -24.63 6.99
C ILE A 241 -5.32 -25.85 6.23
N ILE A 242 -5.39 -25.77 4.90
CA ILE A 242 -5.87 -26.89 4.07
C ILE A 242 -4.96 -28.10 4.21
N ILE A 243 -3.63 -27.91 4.24
CA ILE A 243 -2.66 -28.98 4.48
C ILE A 243 -2.87 -29.60 5.87
N ALA A 244 -3.06 -28.79 6.91
CA ALA A 244 -3.33 -29.25 8.26
C ALA A 244 -4.61 -30.11 8.33
N LEU A 245 -5.71 -29.61 7.75
CA LEU A 245 -6.97 -30.36 7.65
C LEU A 245 -6.82 -31.65 6.84
N ALA A 246 -6.01 -31.64 5.77
CA ALA A 246 -5.74 -32.84 4.96
C ALA A 246 -5.03 -33.93 5.78
N ILE A 247 -4.01 -33.54 6.55
CA ILE A 247 -3.28 -34.47 7.43
C ILE A 247 -4.22 -35.02 8.51
N GLU A 248 -5.04 -34.17 9.12
CA GLU A 248 -6.01 -34.58 10.13
C GLU A 248 -7.10 -35.51 9.57
N SER A 249 -7.58 -35.23 8.35
CA SER A 249 -8.52 -36.09 7.62
C SER A 249 -7.95 -37.50 7.42
N LEU A 250 -6.70 -37.57 6.97
CA LEU A 250 -6.03 -38.84 6.69
C LEU A 250 -5.82 -39.65 7.97
N MET A 251 -5.44 -38.98 9.05
CA MET A 251 -5.32 -39.60 10.38
C MET A 251 -6.67 -40.15 10.87
N LEU A 252 -7.76 -39.41 10.69
CA LEU A 252 -9.12 -39.88 11.03
C LEU A 252 -9.53 -41.13 10.25
N VAL A 253 -9.13 -41.26 8.98
CA VAL A 253 -9.35 -42.49 8.20
C VAL A 253 -8.68 -43.68 8.88
N PHE A 254 -7.40 -43.55 9.24
CA PHE A 254 -6.68 -44.64 9.93
C PHE A 254 -7.32 -44.95 11.29
N LYS A 255 -7.71 -43.93 12.06
CA LYS A 255 -8.36 -44.11 13.35
C LYS A 255 -9.67 -44.88 13.23
N PHE A 256 -10.56 -44.49 12.32
CA PHE A 256 -11.84 -45.19 12.15
C PHE A 256 -11.70 -46.55 11.48
N ALA A 257 -10.70 -46.73 10.61
CA ALA A 257 -10.40 -48.04 10.02
C ALA A 257 -10.02 -49.10 11.08
N ILE A 258 -9.36 -48.69 12.15
CA ILE A 258 -8.89 -49.60 13.21
C ILE A 258 -9.90 -49.70 14.36
N SER A 259 -10.43 -48.57 14.84
CA SER A 259 -11.21 -48.54 16.10
C SER A 259 -12.72 -48.65 15.89
N GLU A 260 -13.27 -48.00 14.86
CA GLU A 260 -14.73 -47.87 14.68
C GLU A 260 -15.10 -47.79 13.18
N PRO A 261 -15.13 -48.94 12.46
CA PRO A 261 -15.32 -48.98 11.01
C PRO A 261 -16.61 -48.32 10.53
N ASP A 262 -17.67 -48.36 11.34
CA ASP A 262 -18.96 -47.75 11.04
C ASP A 262 -18.87 -46.22 10.85
N LYS A 263 -17.82 -45.58 11.39
CA LYS A 263 -17.60 -44.12 11.31
C LYS A 263 -16.69 -43.70 10.15
N ILE A 264 -16.17 -44.63 9.35
CA ILE A 264 -15.27 -44.32 8.21
C ILE A 264 -15.91 -43.32 7.24
N LEU A 265 -17.24 -43.37 7.06
CA LEU A 265 -17.97 -42.47 6.18
C LEU A 265 -17.76 -40.98 6.53
N TYR A 266 -17.61 -40.64 7.82
CA TYR A 266 -17.33 -39.27 8.26
C TYR A 266 -15.96 -38.78 7.79
N ALA A 267 -14.95 -39.65 7.82
CA ALA A 267 -13.63 -39.31 7.32
C ALA A 267 -13.62 -39.11 5.80
N VAL A 268 -14.41 -39.89 5.06
CA VAL A 268 -14.61 -39.70 3.61
C VAL A 268 -15.23 -38.34 3.31
N TYR A 269 -16.26 -37.93 4.06
CA TYR A 269 -16.85 -36.60 3.89
C TYR A 269 -15.86 -35.46 4.19
N LEU A 270 -15.01 -35.63 5.21
CA LEU A 270 -13.99 -34.64 5.56
C LEU A 270 -12.93 -34.50 4.45
N ILE A 271 -12.45 -35.62 3.89
CA ILE A 271 -11.56 -35.62 2.72
C ILE A 271 -12.22 -34.95 1.51
N GLY A 272 -13.50 -35.23 1.26
CA GLY A 272 -14.28 -34.57 0.20
C GLY A 272 -14.35 -33.05 0.41
N GLY A 273 -14.54 -32.60 1.65
CA GLY A 273 -14.50 -31.19 2.02
C GLY A 273 -13.14 -30.55 1.76
N VAL A 274 -12.05 -31.20 2.16
CA VAL A 274 -10.68 -30.73 1.90
C VAL A 274 -10.39 -30.66 0.39
N SER A 275 -10.82 -31.65 -0.39
CA SER A 275 -10.70 -31.63 -1.85
C SER A 275 -11.46 -30.44 -2.46
N THR A 276 -12.66 -30.14 -1.95
CA THR A 276 -13.45 -28.99 -2.40
C THR A 276 -12.75 -27.67 -2.05
N LEU A 277 -12.16 -27.55 -0.86
CA LEU A 277 -11.36 -26.38 -0.45
C LEU A 277 -10.12 -26.21 -1.34
N LEU A 278 -9.42 -27.30 -1.69
CA LEU A 278 -8.28 -27.26 -2.61
C LEU A 278 -8.68 -26.77 -4.01
N VAL A 279 -9.81 -27.24 -4.53
CA VAL A 279 -10.35 -26.77 -5.81
C VAL A 279 -10.73 -25.29 -5.72
N GLY A 280 -11.41 -24.88 -4.65
CA GLY A 280 -11.76 -23.47 -4.40
C GLY A 280 -10.52 -22.56 -4.34
N LEU A 281 -9.48 -22.97 -3.62
CA LEU A 281 -8.21 -22.24 -3.56
C LEU A 281 -7.53 -22.19 -4.94
N SER A 282 -7.53 -23.29 -5.70
CA SER A 282 -6.96 -23.33 -7.06
C SER A 282 -7.66 -22.36 -8.00
N ILE A 283 -8.99 -22.27 -7.92
CA ILE A 283 -9.80 -21.31 -8.68
C ILE A 283 -9.49 -19.87 -8.25
N TYR A 284 -9.45 -19.61 -6.95
CA TYR A 284 -9.13 -18.28 -6.40
C TYR A 284 -7.75 -17.80 -6.88
N VAL A 285 -6.72 -18.65 -6.78
CA VAL A 285 -5.37 -18.38 -7.25
C VAL A 285 -5.38 -18.05 -8.74
N LYS A 286 -6.06 -18.85 -9.56
CA LYS A 286 -6.17 -18.61 -11.01
C LYS A 286 -6.78 -17.25 -11.33
N PHE A 287 -7.82 -16.83 -10.63
CA PHE A 287 -8.43 -15.51 -10.84
C PHE A 287 -7.56 -14.36 -10.33
N ALA A 288 -6.89 -14.55 -9.20
CA ALA A 288 -5.95 -13.58 -8.64
C ALA A 288 -4.81 -13.27 -9.64
N TYR A 289 -4.19 -14.31 -10.22
CA TYR A 289 -3.15 -14.18 -11.24
C TYR A 289 -3.67 -13.75 -12.62
N LYS A 290 -4.91 -14.09 -13.02
CA LYS A 290 -5.44 -13.68 -14.33
C LYS A 290 -5.72 -12.18 -14.43
N LYS A 291 -6.12 -11.53 -13.33
CA LYS A 291 -6.34 -10.07 -13.28
C LYS A 291 -5.03 -9.28 -13.46
N GLU A 292 -3.89 -9.93 -13.20
CA GLU A 292 -2.55 -9.37 -13.33
C GLU A 292 -2.12 -9.18 -14.80
N ASN A 293 -2.38 -10.17 -15.66
CA ASN A 293 -2.01 -10.11 -17.09
C ASN A 293 -2.86 -9.14 -17.94
N GLN A 294 -3.90 -8.54 -17.39
CA GLN A 294 -4.74 -7.55 -18.10
C GLN A 294 -4.48 -6.10 -17.66
N GLY A 295 -3.63 -5.88 -16.65
CA GLY A 295 -3.30 -4.55 -16.11
C GLY A 295 -1.88 -4.06 -16.44
N ASN A 296 -1.13 -4.83 -17.25
CA ASN A 296 0.16 -4.46 -17.83
C ASN A 296 -0.02 -4.26 -19.35
#